data_AF-A0A2J8SWX8-F1
#
_entry.id   AF-A0A2J8SWX8-F1
#
_cell.length_a   1.000
_cell.length_b   1.000
_cell.length_c   1.000
_cell.angle_alpha   90.00
_cell.angle_beta   90.00
_cell.angle_gamma   90.00
#
_symmetry.space_group_name_H-M   'P 1'
#
loop_
_entity.id
_entity.type
_entity.pdbx_description
1 polymer ?
#
loop_
_entity_poly.entity_id
_entity_poly.type
_entity_poly.pdbx_seq_one_letter_code
_entity_poly.pdbx_strand_id
1 'polypeptide(L)'
;MRTVVLTMKASVIEMFLVLLVTGVHSNKETAKKIKRPKFTVPQINCDVKAGKIINPEFIVKCPAGCQDPKYHVYGTDVYASYSSVCGAAVHSGVLDNSGGKILVRKVAGQSGYKGSYSNGVQSLSLPRWRESFIVLESKPKKGVTYPSALTYSSSKSPAAQAGKCSRVIESKPSESINTRRVLGDSGEINILTGQAPLALAIF
;
A
#
# COMPACT_ATOMS: atom_id res chain seq x y z
N MET A 1 -48.34 54.23 -58.90
CA MET A 1 -47.22 53.30 -58.62
C MET A 1 -46.32 53.70 -57.44
N ARG A 2 -46.52 54.85 -56.76
CA ARG A 2 -45.70 55.26 -55.59
C ARG A 2 -46.23 54.80 -54.23
N THR A 3 -47.52 54.46 -54.12
CA THR A 3 -48.18 54.05 -52.87
C THR A 3 -47.93 52.58 -52.49
N VAL A 4 -47.70 51.70 -53.47
CA VAL A 4 -47.48 50.25 -53.20
C VAL A 4 -46.07 49.95 -52.67
N VAL A 5 -45.09 50.82 -52.96
CA VAL A 5 -43.70 50.69 -52.46
C VAL A 5 -43.60 51.06 -50.97
N LEU A 6 -44.51 51.91 -50.47
CA LEU A 6 -44.49 52.36 -49.08
C LEU A 6 -45.05 51.29 -48.11
N THR A 7 -46.06 50.52 -48.54
CA THR A 7 -46.68 49.46 -47.72
C THR A 7 -45.79 48.22 -47.59
N MET A 8 -44.90 47.95 -48.55
CA MET A 8 -43.90 46.88 -48.44
C MET A 8 -42.80 47.18 -47.41
N LYS A 9 -42.42 48.46 -47.22
CA LYS A 9 -41.36 48.83 -46.26
C LYS A 9 -41.85 48.81 -44.81
N ALA A 10 -43.09 49.18 -44.55
CA ALA A 10 -43.67 49.14 -43.21
C ALA A 10 -43.86 47.70 -42.69
N SER A 11 -44.25 46.77 -43.58
CA SER A 11 -44.46 45.35 -43.23
C SER A 11 -43.17 44.63 -42.85
N VAL A 12 -42.06 44.93 -43.54
CA VAL A 12 -40.75 44.34 -43.24
C VAL A 12 -40.20 44.85 -41.90
N ILE A 13 -40.40 46.14 -41.59
CA ILE A 13 -39.93 46.75 -40.33
C ILE A 13 -40.67 46.17 -39.11
N GLU A 14 -41.99 45.97 -39.20
CA GLU A 14 -42.79 45.30 -38.16
C GLU A 14 -42.34 43.85 -37.92
N MET A 15 -42.04 43.10 -38.99
CA MET A 15 -41.58 41.71 -38.88
C MET A 15 -40.19 41.61 -38.21
N PHE A 16 -39.29 42.56 -38.46
CA PHE A 16 -37.98 42.63 -37.79
C PHE A 16 -38.10 43.03 -36.32
N LEU A 17 -39.04 43.92 -35.98
CA LEU A 17 -39.33 44.29 -34.59
C LEU A 17 -39.87 43.09 -33.78
N VAL A 18 -40.75 42.29 -34.36
CA VAL A 18 -41.25 41.06 -33.71
C VAL A 18 -40.12 40.05 -33.48
N LEU A 19 -39.17 39.91 -34.43
CA LEU A 19 -38.01 39.02 -34.29
C LEU A 19 -37.01 39.46 -33.22
N LEU A 20 -36.89 40.78 -32.98
CA LEU A 20 -36.09 41.35 -31.89
C LEU A 20 -36.79 41.26 -30.52
N VAL A 21 -38.12 41.28 -30.48
CA VAL A 21 -38.91 41.20 -29.23
C VAL A 21 -39.05 39.76 -28.73
N THR A 22 -39.02 38.73 -29.59
CA THR A 22 -38.91 37.31 -29.16
C THR A 22 -37.49 36.93 -28.77
N GLY A 23 -36.83 37.82 -28.00
CA GLY A 23 -35.45 37.73 -27.56
C GLY A 23 -35.03 36.30 -27.29
N VAL A 24 -33.90 35.93 -27.92
CA VAL A 24 -33.17 34.69 -27.70
C VAL A 24 -33.04 34.49 -26.19
N HIS A 25 -33.94 33.70 -25.60
CA HIS A 25 -33.76 33.16 -24.28
C HIS A 25 -32.53 32.27 -24.36
N SER A 26 -31.37 32.86 -24.07
CA SER A 26 -30.21 32.12 -23.63
C SER A 26 -30.68 31.26 -22.47
N ASN A 27 -30.89 29.98 -22.75
CA ASN A 27 -30.97 28.96 -21.73
C ASN A 27 -29.62 29.00 -21.05
N LYS A 28 -29.52 29.84 -20.01
CA LYS A 28 -28.48 29.78 -19.02
C LYS A 28 -28.74 28.46 -18.35
N GLU A 29 -28.20 27.41 -18.96
CA GLU A 29 -28.07 26.12 -18.33
C GLU A 29 -27.31 26.43 -17.06
N THR A 30 -28.06 26.51 -15.96
CA THR A 30 -27.48 26.43 -14.65
C THR A 30 -26.83 25.08 -14.66
N ALA A 31 -25.54 25.07 -15.02
CA ALA A 31 -24.63 23.99 -14.79
C ALA A 31 -24.70 23.77 -13.29
N LYS A 32 -25.68 22.96 -12.90
CA LYS A 32 -25.83 22.34 -11.60
C LYS A 32 -24.44 21.80 -11.38
N LYS A 33 -23.66 22.43 -10.50
CA LYS A 33 -22.31 21.98 -10.22
C LYS A 33 -22.46 20.52 -9.84
N ILE A 34 -22.20 19.64 -10.80
CA ILE A 34 -22.09 18.21 -10.59
C ILE A 34 -20.92 18.19 -9.63
N LYS A 35 -21.23 18.07 -8.33
CA LYS A 35 -20.24 17.96 -7.28
C LYS A 35 -19.39 16.79 -7.75
N ARG A 36 -18.17 17.08 -8.25
CA ARG A 36 -17.24 16.03 -8.68
C ARG A 36 -17.25 15.00 -7.55
N PRO A 37 -17.54 13.73 -7.83
CA PRO A 37 -17.54 12.71 -6.79
C PRO A 37 -16.20 12.85 -6.08
N LYS A 38 -16.23 13.20 -4.78
CA LYS A 38 -15.02 13.43 -4.00
C LYS A 38 -14.25 12.12 -4.01
N PHE A 39 -13.20 12.07 -4.83
CA PHE A 39 -12.28 10.95 -4.87
C PHE A 39 -11.73 10.74 -3.46
N THR A 40 -12.19 9.67 -2.82
CA THR A 40 -11.86 9.37 -1.42
C THR A 40 -10.72 8.38 -1.45
N VAL A 41 -9.56 8.79 -0.92
CA VAL A 41 -8.39 7.93 -0.79
C VAL A 41 -8.61 6.95 0.35
N PRO A 42 -8.44 5.63 0.14
CA PRO A 42 -8.64 4.63 1.17
C PRO A 42 -7.62 4.78 2.29
N GLN A 43 -8.09 4.75 3.55
CA GLN A 43 -7.24 4.72 4.73
C GLN A 43 -6.90 3.28 5.10
N ILE A 44 -5.64 3.02 5.45
CA ILE A 44 -5.15 1.70 5.88
C ILE A 44 -4.54 1.79 7.28
N ASN A 45 -4.31 0.65 7.92
CA ASN A 45 -3.58 0.57 9.19
C ASN A 45 -2.09 0.32 8.96
N CYS A 46 -1.25 0.60 9.96
CA CYS A 46 0.21 0.39 9.86
C CYS A 46 0.60 -1.10 9.68
N ASP A 47 -0.24 -2.06 10.03
CA ASP A 47 0.02 -3.51 9.87
C ASP A 47 -0.29 -4.02 8.45
N VAL A 48 -0.90 -3.19 7.59
CA VAL A 48 -1.24 -3.58 6.22
C VAL A 48 0.04 -3.75 5.39
N LYS A 49 0.24 -4.98 4.92
CA LYS A 49 1.35 -5.36 4.04
C LYS A 49 0.97 -5.17 2.57
N ALA A 50 1.94 -4.77 1.74
CA ALA A 50 1.69 -4.51 0.32
C ALA A 50 1.18 -5.76 -0.43
N GLY A 51 1.67 -6.94 -0.07
CA GLY A 51 1.26 -8.22 -0.68
C GLY A 51 -0.20 -8.60 -0.41
N LYS A 52 -0.87 -7.97 0.58
CA LYS A 52 -2.31 -8.19 0.81
C LYS A 52 -3.19 -7.43 -0.18
N ILE A 53 -2.69 -6.34 -0.76
CA ILE A 53 -3.41 -5.48 -1.70
C ILE A 53 -3.10 -5.99 -3.11
N ILE A 54 -4.10 -6.25 -3.95
CA ILE A 54 -3.90 -6.84 -5.29
C ILE A 54 -3.51 -5.76 -6.31
N ASN A 55 -3.99 -4.53 -6.14
CA ASN A 55 -3.81 -3.44 -7.09
C ASN A 55 -2.30 -3.23 -7.41
N PRO A 56 -1.92 -3.17 -8.70
CA PRO A 56 -0.52 -2.96 -9.09
C PRO A 56 -0.02 -1.56 -8.76
N GLU A 57 -0.90 -0.57 -8.76
CA GLU A 57 -0.62 0.80 -8.34
C GLU A 57 -1.85 1.38 -7.63
N PHE A 58 -1.64 2.04 -6.49
CA PHE A 58 -2.73 2.57 -5.67
C PHE A 58 -2.26 3.71 -4.75
N ILE A 59 -3.18 4.61 -4.41
CA ILE A 59 -2.97 5.65 -3.38
C ILE A 59 -3.64 5.20 -2.10
N VAL A 60 -2.95 5.36 -0.98
CA VAL A 60 -3.48 5.12 0.37
C VAL A 60 -3.19 6.29 1.29
N LYS A 61 -3.98 6.39 2.36
CA LYS A 61 -3.73 7.26 3.49
C LYS A 61 -3.27 6.44 4.69
N CYS A 62 -2.06 6.71 5.15
CA CYS A 62 -1.47 6.13 6.35
C CYS A 62 -1.81 6.98 7.59
N PRO A 63 -2.02 6.34 8.76
CA PRO A 63 -2.16 7.02 10.04
C PRO A 63 -0.78 7.45 10.56
N ALA A 64 -0.78 8.25 11.62
CA ALA A 64 0.44 8.58 12.36
C ALA A 64 0.98 7.37 13.14
N GLY A 65 2.26 7.39 13.50
CA GLY A 65 2.84 6.44 14.48
C GLY A 65 3.20 5.06 13.90
N CYS A 66 3.54 4.96 12.62
CA CYS A 66 3.88 3.68 11.98
C CYS A 66 5.38 3.30 12.09
N GLN A 67 6.14 3.88 13.02
CA GLN A 67 7.57 3.59 13.26
C GLN A 67 7.82 2.39 14.18
N ASP A 68 6.78 1.84 14.81
CA ASP A 68 6.90 0.73 15.76
C ASP A 68 7.53 -0.51 15.09
N PRO A 69 8.55 -1.15 15.70
CA PRO A 69 9.25 -2.31 15.13
C PRO A 69 8.36 -3.54 14.90
N LYS A 70 7.15 -3.59 15.47
CA LYS A 70 6.16 -4.63 15.14
C LYS A 70 5.69 -4.55 13.69
N TYR A 71 5.80 -3.37 13.05
CA TYR A 71 5.47 -3.16 11.64
C TYR A 71 6.71 -3.40 10.79
N HIS A 72 7.01 -4.68 10.55
CA HIS A 72 8.24 -5.05 9.84
C HIS A 72 8.34 -4.44 8.44
N VAL A 73 9.52 -3.90 8.15
CA VAL A 73 9.91 -3.37 6.84
C VAL A 73 11.12 -4.17 6.35
N TYR A 74 11.11 -4.59 5.09
CA TYR A 74 12.19 -5.36 4.48
C TYR A 74 12.68 -4.69 3.20
N GLY A 75 13.98 -4.37 3.17
CA GLY A 75 14.62 -3.66 2.06
C GLY A 75 14.70 -2.14 2.22
N THR A 76 15.41 -1.53 1.28
CA THR A 76 15.68 -0.08 1.18
C THR A 76 15.42 0.34 -0.26
N ASP A 77 14.74 1.47 -0.47
CA ASP A 77 14.24 1.99 -1.75
C ASP A 77 13.19 1.10 -2.45
N VAL A 78 13.52 -0.17 -2.64
CA VAL A 78 12.61 -1.22 -3.09
C VAL A 78 12.33 -2.15 -1.91
N TYR A 79 11.04 -2.23 -1.55
CA TYR A 79 10.60 -2.97 -0.38
C TYR A 79 9.93 -4.27 -0.80
N ALA A 80 10.22 -5.38 -0.11
CA ALA A 80 9.54 -6.64 -0.36
C ALA A 80 8.04 -6.49 -0.03
N SER A 81 7.15 -7.15 -0.79
CA SER A 81 5.70 -7.05 -0.57
C SER A 81 5.22 -7.56 0.79
N TYR A 82 6.09 -8.24 1.53
CA TYR A 82 5.87 -8.65 2.92
C TYR A 82 5.99 -7.52 3.95
N SER A 83 6.47 -6.34 3.54
CA SER A 83 6.68 -5.16 4.38
C SER A 83 5.37 -4.40 4.65
N SER A 84 5.31 -3.73 5.80
CA SER A 84 4.30 -2.70 6.08
C SER A 84 4.38 -1.58 5.04
N VAL A 85 3.24 -1.21 4.45
CA VAL A 85 3.16 -0.11 3.47
C VAL A 85 3.51 1.23 4.12
N CYS A 86 2.93 1.52 5.29
CA CYS A 86 3.15 2.79 5.97
C CYS A 86 4.53 2.85 6.63
N GLY A 87 5.01 1.75 7.21
CA GLY A 87 6.38 1.67 7.74
C GLY A 87 7.43 1.90 6.66
N ALA A 88 7.25 1.30 5.48
CA ALA A 88 8.15 1.52 4.34
C ALA A 88 8.12 2.98 3.83
N ALA A 89 6.95 3.63 3.87
CA ALA A 89 6.81 5.02 3.47
C ALA A 89 7.50 6.00 4.42
N VAL A 90 7.44 5.72 5.72
CA VAL A 90 8.21 6.49 6.71
C VAL A 90 9.70 6.21 6.55
N HIS A 91 10.09 4.94 6.42
CA HIS A 91 11.48 4.54 6.19
C HIS A 91 12.08 5.25 4.96
N SER A 92 11.36 5.36 3.85
CA SER A 92 11.84 6.05 2.63
C SER A 92 11.89 7.57 2.75
N GLY A 93 11.31 8.16 3.80
CA GLY A 93 11.22 9.62 3.97
C GLY A 93 10.19 10.29 3.04
N VAL A 94 9.43 9.52 2.26
CA VAL A 94 8.31 10.04 1.46
C VAL A 94 7.17 10.53 2.35
N LEU A 95 7.05 9.93 3.54
CA LEU A 95 6.08 10.26 4.55
C LEU A 95 6.80 10.50 5.88
N ASP A 96 6.34 11.47 6.67
CA ASP A 96 6.78 11.61 8.05
C ASP A 96 5.96 10.72 8.99
N ASN A 97 6.29 10.71 10.28
CA ASN A 97 5.54 9.91 11.25
C ASN A 97 4.14 10.50 11.59
N SER A 98 3.77 11.65 11.01
CA SER A 98 2.44 12.24 11.16
C SER A 98 1.38 11.55 10.29
N GLY A 99 1.81 10.71 9.34
CA GLY A 99 0.94 10.02 8.41
C GLY A 99 0.57 10.90 7.22
N GLY A 100 -0.32 10.40 6.35
CA GLY A 100 -0.69 11.11 5.13
C GLY A 100 -0.81 10.22 3.90
N LYS A 101 -0.87 10.85 2.72
CA LYS A 101 -1.16 10.15 1.46
C LYS A 101 0.14 9.78 0.76
N ILE A 102 0.20 8.54 0.28
CA ILE A 102 1.32 8.01 -0.49
C ILE A 102 0.82 7.27 -1.72
N LEU A 103 1.66 7.21 -2.75
CA LEU A 103 1.45 6.38 -3.92
C LEU A 103 2.33 5.14 -3.81
N VAL A 104 1.74 3.96 -3.97
CA VAL A 104 2.43 2.68 -3.96
C VAL A 104 2.36 2.07 -5.34
N ARG A 105 3.50 1.59 -5.84
CA ARG A 105 3.59 0.83 -7.08
C ARG A 105 4.27 -0.50 -6.85
N LYS A 106 3.60 -1.59 -7.18
CA LYS A 106 4.16 -2.93 -7.18
C LYS A 106 5.10 -3.13 -8.37
N VAL A 107 6.19 -3.81 -8.13
CA VAL A 107 7.23 -4.13 -9.11
C VAL A 107 7.69 -5.58 -8.92
N ALA A 108 8.52 -6.07 -9.85
CA ALA A 108 9.07 -7.41 -9.75
C ALA A 108 9.85 -7.62 -8.44
N GLY A 109 9.82 -8.85 -7.93
CA GLY A 109 10.61 -9.29 -6.78
C GLY A 109 12.12 -9.21 -7.04
N GLN A 110 12.90 -8.99 -5.97
CA GLN A 110 14.37 -9.07 -6.01
C GLN A 110 14.92 -10.41 -5.48
N SER A 111 16.15 -10.75 -5.88
CA SER A 111 16.91 -11.91 -5.37
C SER A 111 17.39 -11.74 -3.93
N GLY A 112 17.41 -10.52 -3.42
CA GLY A 112 17.71 -10.19 -2.03
C GLY A 112 17.46 -8.71 -1.76
N TYR A 113 17.25 -8.37 -0.49
CA TYR A 113 16.97 -7.03 -0.01
C TYR A 113 17.94 -6.70 1.11
N LYS A 114 18.49 -5.49 1.07
CA LYS A 114 19.37 -4.97 2.12
C LYS A 114 18.56 -4.11 3.10
N GLY A 115 18.59 -4.47 4.38
CA GLY A 115 18.05 -3.64 5.46
C GLY A 115 18.93 -2.43 5.75
N SER A 116 18.32 -1.37 6.26
CA SER A 116 18.97 -0.14 6.73
C SER A 116 18.15 0.52 7.84
N TYR A 117 18.71 1.54 8.47
CA TYR A 117 18.00 2.37 9.43
C TYR A 117 17.84 3.77 8.85
N SER A 118 16.59 4.20 8.67
CA SER A 118 16.27 5.50 8.07
C SER A 118 14.98 6.05 8.68
N ASN A 119 14.93 7.37 8.91
CA ASN A 119 13.73 8.09 9.35
C ASN A 119 13.03 7.47 10.58
N GLY A 120 13.81 6.96 11.53
CA GLY A 120 13.30 6.33 12.76
C GLY A 120 12.78 4.91 12.59
N VAL A 121 12.90 4.31 11.39
CA VAL A 121 12.45 2.95 11.09
C VAL A 121 13.65 2.06 10.80
N GLN A 122 13.69 0.89 11.44
CA GLN A 122 14.65 -0.17 11.10
C GLN A 122 14.02 -1.09 10.04
N SER A 123 14.60 -1.13 8.84
CA SER A 123 14.32 -2.18 7.86
C SER A 123 15.29 -3.35 8.01
N LEU A 124 14.80 -4.55 7.67
CA LEU A 124 15.53 -5.81 7.78
C LEU A 124 15.95 -6.30 6.39
N SER A 125 17.04 -7.05 6.34
CA SER A 125 17.41 -7.78 5.13
C SER A 125 16.47 -8.97 4.92
N LEU A 126 16.21 -9.30 3.66
CA LEU A 126 15.38 -10.44 3.27
C LEU A 126 16.05 -11.15 2.08
N PRO A 127 16.09 -12.49 2.03
CA PRO A 127 16.50 -13.20 0.83
C PRO A 127 15.49 -12.99 -0.30
N ARG A 128 15.62 -13.77 -1.38
CA ARG A 128 14.75 -13.70 -2.55
C ARG A 128 13.27 -13.66 -2.17
N TRP A 129 12.55 -12.70 -2.75
CA TRP A 129 11.10 -12.56 -2.59
C TRP A 129 10.44 -12.29 -3.95
N ARG A 130 9.20 -12.75 -4.13
CA ARG A 130 8.56 -12.81 -5.46
C ARG A 130 8.01 -11.47 -5.97
N GLU A 131 7.71 -10.54 -5.08
CA GLU A 131 7.04 -9.28 -5.43
C GLU A 131 7.58 -8.14 -4.57
N SER A 132 7.83 -6.98 -5.16
CA SER A 132 8.27 -5.80 -4.42
C SER A 132 7.31 -4.64 -4.63
N PHE A 133 7.56 -3.54 -3.93
CA PHE A 133 6.93 -2.27 -4.21
C PHE A 133 7.91 -1.11 -3.96
N ILE A 134 7.60 0.01 -4.59
CA ILE A 134 8.23 1.30 -4.35
C ILE A 134 7.18 2.28 -3.82
N VAL A 135 7.63 3.21 -2.97
CA VAL A 135 6.80 4.26 -2.40
C VAL A 135 7.16 5.58 -3.05
N LEU A 136 6.14 6.34 -3.45
CA LEU A 136 6.25 7.63 -4.12
C LEU A 136 5.37 8.66 -3.43
N GLU A 137 5.73 9.93 -3.56
CA GLU A 137 4.86 11.03 -3.13
C GLU A 137 3.51 10.96 -3.85
N SER A 138 2.41 11.22 -3.14
CA SER A 138 1.05 11.15 -3.70
C SER A 138 0.65 12.35 -4.57
N LYS A 139 1.61 13.11 -5.10
CA LYS A 139 1.34 14.29 -5.94
C LYS A 139 0.45 13.87 -7.11
N PRO A 140 -0.76 14.43 -7.24
CA PRO A 140 -1.70 14.02 -8.28
C PRO A 140 -1.12 14.39 -9.64
N LYS A 141 -0.73 13.38 -10.43
CA LYS A 141 -0.38 13.58 -11.84
C LYS A 141 -1.67 13.90 -12.59
N LYS A 142 -1.71 15.03 -13.31
CA LYS A 142 -2.85 15.42 -14.15
C LYS A 142 -3.16 14.27 -15.11
N GLY A 143 -4.41 13.81 -15.12
CA GLY A 143 -4.90 12.76 -16.02
C GLY A 143 -4.74 11.31 -15.52
N VAL A 144 -4.16 11.07 -14.34
CA VAL A 144 -4.07 9.71 -13.76
C VAL A 144 -5.20 9.50 -12.75
N THR A 145 -6.05 8.50 -13.00
CA THR A 145 -7.13 8.10 -12.10
C THR A 145 -6.73 6.82 -11.36
N TYR A 146 -6.59 6.92 -10.03
CA TYR A 146 -6.35 5.77 -9.17
C TYR A 146 -7.67 5.13 -8.72
N PRO A 147 -7.69 3.83 -8.35
CA PRO A 147 -8.90 3.22 -7.81
C PRO A 147 -9.25 3.82 -6.44
N SER A 148 -10.54 4.11 -6.23
CA SER A 148 -11.07 4.64 -4.96
C SER A 148 -11.12 3.59 -3.84
N ALA A 149 -11.03 2.31 -4.20
CA ALA A 149 -11.08 1.17 -3.28
C ALA A 149 -9.91 0.22 -3.53
N LEU A 150 -9.40 -0.37 -2.44
CA LEU A 150 -8.37 -1.40 -2.52
C LEU A 150 -9.01 -2.79 -2.60
N THR A 151 -8.48 -3.63 -3.47
CA THR A 151 -8.84 -5.04 -3.54
C THR A 151 -7.86 -5.83 -2.69
N TYR A 152 -8.37 -6.59 -1.72
CA TYR A 152 -7.55 -7.43 -0.85
C TYR A 152 -7.59 -8.89 -1.29
N SER A 153 -6.45 -9.59 -1.21
CA SER A 153 -6.29 -11.00 -1.60
C SER A 153 -6.95 -11.99 -0.62
N SER A 154 -7.51 -11.51 0.50
CA SER A 154 -8.17 -12.37 1.49
C SER A 154 -9.37 -11.65 2.08
N SER A 155 -10.49 -12.36 2.10
CA SER A 155 -11.82 -11.97 2.54
C SER A 155 -11.88 -11.58 4.03
N LYS A 156 -11.43 -10.38 4.38
CA LYS A 156 -11.99 -9.63 5.53
C LYS A 156 -11.67 -8.14 5.38
N SER A 157 -12.67 -7.39 4.96
CA SER A 157 -12.64 -5.92 5.01
C SER A 157 -12.62 -5.45 6.48
N PRO A 158 -11.95 -4.34 6.85
CA PRO A 158 -11.92 -3.83 8.23
C PRO A 158 -13.24 -3.25 8.76
N ALA A 159 -14.37 -3.44 8.07
CA ALA A 159 -15.67 -2.99 8.55
C ALA A 159 -16.35 -4.11 9.36
N ALA A 160 -16.51 -3.85 10.67
CA ALA A 160 -17.22 -4.66 11.67
C ALA A 160 -16.55 -5.97 12.13
N GLN A 161 -16.05 -5.97 13.37
CA GLN A 161 -16.52 -6.90 14.42
C GLN A 161 -15.82 -6.59 15.75
N ALA A 162 -16.56 -5.89 16.62
CA ALA A 162 -16.49 -6.12 18.05
C ALA A 162 -17.01 -7.54 18.33
N GLY A 163 -16.30 -8.33 19.13
CA GLY A 163 -16.79 -9.66 19.52
C GLY A 163 -15.71 -10.67 19.88
N LYS A 164 -15.24 -10.59 21.12
CA LYS A 164 -14.80 -11.65 22.04
C LYS A 164 -13.64 -12.61 21.63
N CYS A 165 -12.63 -12.58 22.49
CA CYS A 165 -11.51 -13.52 22.58
C CYS A 165 -11.96 -14.90 23.09
N SER A 166 -11.34 -15.96 22.57
CA SER A 166 -10.95 -17.12 23.38
C SER A 166 -9.76 -17.83 22.72
N ARG A 167 -8.66 -17.95 23.47
CA ARG A 167 -7.50 -18.79 23.14
C ARG A 167 -7.78 -20.22 23.59
N VAL A 168 -7.35 -21.20 22.81
CA VAL A 168 -6.76 -22.43 23.33
C VAL A 168 -5.54 -22.74 22.45
N ILE A 169 -4.37 -22.81 23.10
CA ILE A 169 -3.14 -23.36 22.53
C ILE A 169 -3.12 -24.82 22.94
N GLU A 170 -3.14 -25.74 21.99
CA GLU A 170 -2.84 -27.15 22.22
C GLU A 170 -1.66 -27.52 21.31
N SER A 171 -0.59 -27.98 21.95
CA SER A 171 0.67 -28.40 21.34
C SER A 171 0.55 -29.71 20.55
N LYS A 172 1.37 -29.80 19.49
CA LYS A 172 1.66 -30.97 18.63
C LYS A 172 1.73 -32.32 19.37
N PRO A 173 1.43 -33.43 18.66
CA PRO A 173 2.54 -34.30 18.25
C PRO A 173 2.43 -34.82 16.81
N SER A 174 3.56 -34.99 16.14
CA SER A 174 3.73 -35.72 14.88
C SER A 174 4.42 -37.06 15.16
N GLU A 175 3.65 -38.14 15.12
CA GLU A 175 4.10 -39.54 14.88
C GLU A 175 4.46 -39.73 13.38
N SER A 176 5.11 -40.79 12.91
CA SER A 176 6.25 -41.64 13.32
C SER A 176 6.31 -42.76 12.27
N ILE A 177 7.45 -43.04 11.60
CA ILE A 177 7.75 -44.35 10.95
C ILE A 177 9.29 -44.44 10.84
N ASN A 178 10.04 -45.02 11.80
CA ASN A 178 10.37 -46.43 12.11
C ASN A 178 11.24 -47.18 11.07
N THR A 179 12.45 -47.66 11.47
CA THR A 179 12.92 -49.08 11.36
C THR A 179 14.35 -49.29 11.96
N ARG A 180 14.39 -49.81 13.19
CA ARG A 180 15.13 -50.95 13.81
C ARG A 180 16.52 -51.46 13.31
N ARG A 181 17.51 -51.57 14.24
CA ARG A 181 18.46 -52.69 14.57
C ARG A 181 19.07 -52.40 15.99
N VAL A 182 18.69 -53.04 17.11
CA VAL A 182 19.19 -54.29 17.79
C VAL A 182 20.72 -54.37 17.92
N LEU A 183 21.41 -54.72 19.03
CA LEU A 183 21.25 -54.72 20.51
C LEU A 183 22.64 -55.19 21.06
N GLY A 184 23.10 -54.62 22.19
CA GLY A 184 24.07 -55.23 23.13
C GLY A 184 25.54 -54.89 22.88
N ASP A 185 26.43 -54.82 23.87
CA ASP A 185 26.35 -54.95 25.33
C ASP A 185 27.72 -54.50 25.91
N SER A 186 27.73 -54.04 27.17
CA SER A 186 28.83 -54.03 28.16
C SER A 186 30.23 -53.44 27.84
N GLY A 187 30.75 -52.61 28.76
CA GLY A 187 32.21 -52.54 29.00
C GLY A 187 32.79 -51.20 29.49
N GLU A 188 32.88 -51.07 30.81
CA GLU A 188 33.89 -50.37 31.63
C GLU A 188 34.30 -48.88 31.43
N ILE A 189 34.10 -48.19 32.57
CA ILE A 189 34.89 -47.14 33.20
C ILE A 189 36.37 -46.99 32.78
N ASN A 190 36.83 -45.74 32.62
CA ASN A 190 38.09 -45.26 33.19
C ASN A 190 38.19 -43.74 33.12
N ILE A 191 38.12 -43.10 34.29
CA ILE A 191 38.57 -41.73 34.54
C ILE A 191 40.05 -41.84 34.87
N LEU A 192 40.93 -41.23 34.06
CA LEU A 192 42.28 -40.93 34.50
C LEU A 192 42.82 -39.64 33.86
N THR A 193 43.25 -38.80 34.78
CA THR A 193 43.98 -37.54 34.71
C THR A 193 45.22 -37.57 33.83
N GLY A 194 45.51 -36.46 33.14
CA GLY A 194 46.81 -36.15 32.54
C GLY A 194 46.80 -34.71 32.03
N GLN A 195 47.12 -33.71 32.86
CA GLN A 195 48.48 -33.23 33.16
C GLN A 195 49.15 -32.62 31.91
N ALA A 196 49.05 -31.29 31.80
CA ALA A 196 49.75 -30.48 30.82
C ALA A 196 51.18 -30.19 31.30
N PRO A 197 52.23 -30.35 30.47
CA PRO A 197 53.53 -29.80 30.77
C PRO A 197 53.69 -28.42 30.14
N LEU A 198 54.07 -27.48 31.00
CA LEU A 198 54.81 -26.27 30.64
C LEU A 198 56.12 -26.67 29.95
N ALA A 199 56.40 -26.08 28.79
CA ALA A 199 57.75 -26.01 28.25
C ALA A 199 58.01 -24.61 27.71
N LEU A 200 58.78 -23.89 28.53
CA LEU A 200 59.56 -22.71 28.22
C LEU A 200 60.70 -23.12 27.27
N ALA A 201 60.92 -22.41 26.17
CA ALA A 201 62.24 -22.25 25.57
C ALA A 201 62.30 -20.97 24.76
N ILE A 202 63.30 -20.16 25.10
CA ILE A 202 63.64 -18.83 24.61
C ILE A 202 64.88 -19.00 23.71
N PHE A 203 65.04 -18.07 22.75
CA PHE A 203 66.13 -17.83 21.79
C PHE A 203 65.99 -18.52 20.43
#